data_AF-A0A8J2JB80-F1
#
_entry.id   AF-A0A8J2JB80-F1
#
_cell.length_a   1.000
_cell.length_b   1.000
_cell.length_c   1.000
_cell.angle_alpha   90.00
_cell.angle_beta   90.00
_cell.angle_gamma   90.00
#
_symmetry.space_group_name_H-M   'P 1'
#
loop_
_entity.id
_entity.type
_entity.pdbx_description
1 polymer ?
#
loop_
_entity_poly.entity_id
_entity_poly.type
_entity_poly.pdbx_seq_one_letter_code
_entity_poly.pdbx_strand_id
1 'polypeptide(L)'
;MEPGLKMPQNFWWLLVITILVGINIEPSSSSCYHPPTPVKNGEVDVINYSKHVNHFPNGTMAKVTCKPGYTLHSPELKTRYCVNNDWTNSPPDEVVCVVPVKGRRQFEGISLKCGREH
;
A
#
# COMPACT_ATOMS: atom_id res chain seq x y z
N MET A 1 7.93 -23.04 -45.64
CA MET A 1 8.70 -24.22 -45.20
C MET A 1 9.14 -23.95 -43.76
N GLU A 2 8.30 -24.31 -42.79
CA GLU A 2 8.58 -24.07 -41.37
C GLU A 2 9.55 -25.17 -40.87
N PRO A 3 10.66 -24.82 -40.22
CA PRO A 3 11.51 -25.83 -39.60
C PRO A 3 10.80 -26.37 -38.35
N GLY A 4 10.22 -27.56 -38.47
CA GLY A 4 9.65 -28.31 -37.35
C GLY A 4 10.74 -28.62 -36.33
N LEU A 5 10.66 -27.98 -35.17
CA LEU A 5 11.50 -28.28 -34.02
C LEU A 5 11.31 -29.74 -33.62
N LYS A 6 12.33 -30.56 -33.90
CA LYS A 6 12.38 -31.98 -33.56
C LYS A 6 12.79 -32.10 -32.09
N MET A 7 11.83 -32.32 -31.21
CA MET A 7 12.09 -32.50 -29.78
C MET A 7 12.59 -33.93 -29.50
N PRO A 8 13.62 -34.10 -28.63
CA PRO A 8 14.16 -35.42 -28.31
C PRO A 8 13.17 -36.26 -27.49
N GLN A 9 13.21 -37.58 -27.67
CA GLN A 9 12.25 -38.58 -27.16
C GLN A 9 12.06 -38.56 -25.62
N ASN A 10 13.07 -38.05 -24.92
CA ASN A 10 13.22 -37.94 -23.47
C ASN A 10 12.57 -36.66 -22.90
N PHE A 11 12.12 -35.73 -23.74
CA PHE A 11 11.45 -34.51 -23.32
C PHE A 11 10.06 -34.77 -22.72
N TRP A 12 9.40 -35.85 -23.16
CA TRP A 12 8.13 -36.28 -22.60
C TRP A 12 8.27 -36.80 -21.16
N TRP A 13 9.37 -37.51 -20.86
CA TRP A 13 9.69 -37.92 -19.50
C TRP A 13 9.98 -36.73 -18.59
N LEU A 14 10.66 -35.69 -19.09
CA LEU A 14 10.89 -34.46 -18.31
C LEU A 14 9.60 -33.74 -17.98
N LEU A 15 8.65 -33.65 -18.93
CA LEU A 15 7.32 -33.08 -18.68
C LEU A 15 6.54 -33.91 -17.65
N VAL A 16 6.57 -35.25 -17.77
CA VAL A 16 5.96 -36.15 -16.78
C VAL A 16 6.61 -36.00 -15.40
N ILE A 17 7.94 -35.85 -15.33
CA ILE A 17 8.66 -35.62 -14.06
C ILE A 17 8.31 -34.25 -13.48
N THR A 18 8.16 -33.19 -14.27
CA THR A 18 7.71 -31.87 -13.75
C THR A 18 6.25 -31.86 -13.30
N ILE A 19 5.41 -32.75 -13.85
CA ILE A 19 4.03 -32.95 -13.43
C ILE A 19 3.96 -33.82 -12.15
N LEU A 20 4.88 -34.79 -11.99
CA LEU A 20 5.00 -35.67 -10.82
C LEU A 20 5.69 -34.99 -9.63
N VAL A 21 6.72 -34.18 -9.88
CA VAL A 21 7.33 -33.25 -8.91
C VAL A 21 6.42 -32.05 -8.85
N GLY A 22 5.25 -32.25 -8.24
CA GLY A 22 4.16 -31.28 -8.15
C GLY A 22 4.72 -29.90 -7.85
N ILE A 23 4.52 -28.99 -8.80
CA ILE A 23 4.77 -27.57 -8.57
C ILE A 23 3.76 -27.18 -7.49
N ASN A 24 4.16 -27.23 -6.22
CA ASN A 24 3.43 -26.61 -5.12
C ASN A 24 3.57 -25.11 -5.28
N ILE A 25 2.89 -24.55 -6.29
CA ILE A 25 2.52 -23.15 -6.26
C ILE A 25 1.37 -23.12 -5.26
N GLU A 26 1.70 -23.10 -3.95
CA GLU A 26 0.76 -22.54 -2.99
C GLU A 26 0.51 -21.12 -3.50
N PRO A 27 -0.71 -20.78 -3.96
CA PRO A 27 -1.01 -19.38 -4.14
C PRO A 27 -0.85 -18.78 -2.75
N SER A 28 0.17 -17.94 -2.56
CA SER A 28 0.26 -17.11 -1.37
C SER A 28 -0.90 -16.12 -1.46
N SER A 29 -2.10 -16.59 -1.16
CA SER A 29 -3.30 -15.78 -0.99
C SER A 29 -3.08 -14.99 0.30
N SER A 30 -2.23 -13.96 0.20
CA SER A 30 -2.03 -13.05 1.31
C SER A 30 -3.33 -12.28 1.51
N SER A 31 -3.79 -12.22 2.75
CA SER A 31 -5.02 -11.53 3.13
C SER A 31 -4.78 -10.85 4.46
N CYS A 32 -5.29 -9.63 4.62
CA CYS A 32 -5.21 -8.92 5.88
C CYS A 32 -6.38 -9.33 6.75
N TYR A 33 -6.10 -9.86 7.93
CA TYR A 33 -7.12 -10.34 8.87
C TYR A 33 -7.52 -9.29 9.92
N HIS A 34 -6.99 -8.07 9.79
CA HIS A 34 -7.30 -6.96 10.65
C HIS A 34 -7.70 -5.74 9.82
N PRO A 35 -8.57 -4.88 10.38
CA PRO A 35 -8.88 -3.61 9.73
C PRO A 35 -7.63 -2.71 9.67
N PRO A 36 -7.60 -1.73 8.73
CA PRO A 36 -6.56 -0.73 8.69
C PRO A 36 -6.46 0.01 10.03
N THR A 37 -5.23 0.36 10.44
CA THR A 37 -5.02 1.14 11.66
C THR A 37 -5.70 2.51 11.57
N PRO A 38 -6.31 3.00 12.66
CA PRO A 38 -6.95 4.31 12.68
C PRO A 38 -5.91 5.43 12.52
N VAL A 39 -6.30 6.52 11.86
CA VAL A 39 -5.46 7.71 11.64
C VAL A 39 -5.87 8.82 12.60
N LYS A 40 -4.90 9.45 13.27
CA LYS A 40 -5.16 10.58 14.16
C LYS A 40 -5.70 11.77 13.36
N ASN A 41 -6.80 12.37 13.84
CA ASN A 41 -7.53 13.46 13.16
C ASN A 41 -8.02 13.10 11.74
N GLY A 42 -8.22 11.81 11.47
CA GLY A 42 -8.76 11.33 10.21
C GLY A 42 -9.61 10.08 10.38
N GLU A 43 -10.10 9.59 9.26
CA GLU A 43 -10.91 8.40 9.11
C GLU A 43 -10.32 7.54 7.99
N VAL A 44 -10.49 6.24 8.12
CA VAL A 44 -10.01 5.26 7.13
C VAL A 44 -11.18 4.39 6.73
N ASP A 45 -11.48 4.39 5.43
CA ASP A 45 -12.58 3.67 4.81
C ASP A 45 -12.03 2.66 3.80
N VAL A 46 -12.42 1.40 3.96
CA VAL A 46 -12.04 0.35 3.01
C VAL A 46 -12.99 0.40 1.81
N ILE A 47 -12.46 0.27 0.61
CA ILE A 47 -13.22 0.36 -0.63
C ILE A 47 -13.75 -1.03 -0.98
N ASN A 48 -15.04 -1.14 -1.30
CA ASN A 48 -15.74 -2.39 -1.64
C ASN A 48 -15.81 -3.43 -0.50
N TYR A 49 -15.41 -3.08 0.72
CA TYR A 49 -15.55 -3.93 1.91
C TYR A 49 -16.09 -3.14 3.08
N SER A 50 -16.79 -3.82 3.99
CA SER A 50 -17.20 -3.23 5.26
C SER A 50 -16.03 -3.21 6.24
N LYS A 51 -15.89 -2.13 7.01
CA LYS A 51 -14.90 -1.98 8.09
C LYS A 51 -15.08 -3.02 9.22
N HIS A 52 -16.26 -3.63 9.31
CA HIS A 52 -16.57 -4.67 10.29
C HIS A 52 -16.12 -6.07 9.87
N VAL A 53 -15.64 -6.24 8.64
CA VAL A 53 -15.10 -7.51 8.15
C VAL A 53 -13.62 -7.57 8.54
N ASN A 54 -13.17 -8.72 9.01
CA ASN A 54 -11.80 -9.01 9.41
C ASN A 54 -11.07 -9.84 8.34
N HIS A 55 -11.45 -9.68 7.08
CA HIS A 55 -10.88 -10.43 5.96
C HIS A 55 -10.87 -9.53 4.73
N PHE A 56 -9.65 -9.15 4.34
CA PHE A 56 -9.40 -8.29 3.19
C PHE A 56 -8.42 -9.02 2.26
N PRO A 57 -8.83 -9.40 1.05
CA PRO A 57 -7.93 -10.02 0.07
C PRO A 57 -6.75 -9.12 -0.29
N ASN A 58 -5.63 -9.70 -0.71
CA ASN A 58 -4.51 -8.95 -1.28
C ASN A 58 -4.98 -7.94 -2.35
N GLY A 59 -4.41 -6.74 -2.32
CA GLY A 59 -4.79 -5.64 -3.21
C GLY A 59 -6.02 -4.85 -2.78
N THR A 60 -6.66 -5.20 -1.66
CA THR A 60 -7.75 -4.38 -1.09
C THR A 60 -7.24 -2.98 -0.78
N MET A 61 -8.04 -1.97 -1.13
CA MET A 61 -7.68 -0.56 -1.00
C MET A 61 -8.44 0.12 0.13
N ALA A 62 -7.76 0.88 0.97
CA ALA A 62 -8.34 1.72 2.01
C ALA A 62 -7.96 3.19 1.78
N LYS A 63 -8.95 4.06 1.85
CA LYS A 63 -8.81 5.50 1.65
C LYS A 63 -8.75 6.21 2.99
N VAL A 64 -7.76 7.10 3.12
CA VAL A 64 -7.60 7.97 4.29
C VAL A 64 -8.25 9.33 3.98
N THR A 65 -9.13 9.77 4.88
CA THR A 65 -9.81 11.06 4.82
C THR A 65 -9.56 11.83 6.09
N CYS A 66 -8.92 13.00 6.00
CA CYS A 66 -8.71 13.86 7.17
C CYS A 66 -9.99 14.59 7.57
N LYS A 67 -10.14 14.84 8.89
CA LYS A 67 -11.24 15.66 9.42
C LYS A 67 -11.16 17.09 8.87
N PRO A 68 -12.29 17.82 8.80
CA PRO A 68 -12.29 19.22 8.35
C PRO A 68 -11.26 20.07 9.11
N GLY A 69 -10.47 20.85 8.37
CA GLY A 69 -9.41 21.68 8.95
C GLY A 69 -8.06 20.97 9.16
N TYR A 70 -7.95 19.70 8.77
CA TYR A 70 -6.69 18.96 8.74
C TYR A 70 -6.34 18.54 7.31
N THR A 71 -5.04 18.43 7.04
CA THR A 71 -4.46 17.97 5.79
C THR A 71 -3.50 16.82 6.05
N LEU A 72 -3.42 15.88 5.12
CA LEU A 72 -2.49 14.76 5.24
C LEU A 72 -1.05 15.28 5.20
N HIS A 73 -0.21 14.85 6.14
CA HIS A 73 1.19 15.30 6.21
C HIS A 73 1.97 14.95 4.94
N SER A 74 1.83 13.70 4.48
CA SER A 74 2.30 13.30 3.15
C SER A 74 1.12 12.87 2.25
N PRO A 75 0.83 13.61 1.16
CA PRO A 75 -0.27 13.30 0.25
C PRO A 75 -0.21 11.90 -0.40
N GLU A 76 1.00 11.32 -0.51
CA GLU A 76 1.21 9.98 -1.10
C GLU A 76 0.60 8.86 -0.25
N LEU A 77 0.42 9.09 1.06
CA LEU A 77 -0.09 8.11 2.02
C LEU A 77 -1.63 8.13 2.15
N LYS A 78 -2.32 8.80 1.21
CA LYS A 78 -3.78 8.91 1.19
C LYS A 78 -4.48 7.57 0.95
N THR A 79 -3.75 6.60 0.42
CA THR A 79 -4.26 5.28 0.08
C THR A 79 -3.37 4.22 0.74
N ARG A 80 -4.01 3.18 1.28
CA ARG A 80 -3.35 2.00 1.83
C ARG A 80 -3.82 0.76 1.07
N TYR A 81 -2.94 -0.21 0.94
CA TYR A 81 -3.20 -1.47 0.27
C TYR A 81 -2.97 -2.62 1.24
N CYS A 82 -3.81 -3.64 1.18
CA CYS A 82 -3.52 -4.91 1.82
C CYS A 82 -2.49 -5.67 0.99
N VAL A 83 -1.30 -5.91 1.54
CA VAL A 83 -0.20 -6.60 0.87
C VAL A 83 0.51 -7.52 1.88
N ASN A 84 0.73 -8.78 1.52
CA ASN A 84 1.50 -9.72 2.36
C ASN A 84 0.96 -9.87 3.81
N ASN A 85 -0.38 -9.87 3.95
CA ASN A 85 -1.12 -9.97 5.23
C ASN A 85 -1.12 -8.72 6.11
N ASP A 86 -0.51 -7.62 5.66
CA ASP A 86 -0.47 -6.35 6.37
C ASP A 86 -0.94 -5.19 5.47
N TRP A 87 -1.33 -4.08 6.10
CA TRP A 87 -1.65 -2.86 5.37
C TRP A 87 -0.37 -2.05 5.11
N THR A 88 -0.23 -1.48 3.92
CA THR A 88 0.83 -0.51 3.64
C THR A 88 0.65 0.74 4.51
N ASN A 89 1.75 1.36 4.92
CA ASN A 89 1.77 2.60 5.72
C ASN A 89 1.07 2.43 7.09
N SER A 90 1.33 1.29 7.76
CA SER A 90 0.60 0.81 8.94
C SER A 90 1.27 0.99 10.32
N PRO A 91 2.32 1.81 10.52
CA PRO A 91 2.40 2.57 11.75
C PRO A 91 1.47 3.79 11.62
N PRO A 92 0.59 4.06 12.61
CA PRO A 92 -0.24 5.26 12.60
C PRO A 92 0.60 6.56 12.60
N ASP A 93 1.88 6.49 12.99
CA ASP A 93 2.81 7.62 12.96
C ASP A 93 3.25 8.00 11.54
N GLU A 94 3.15 7.08 10.59
CA GLU A 94 3.49 7.34 9.19
C GLU A 94 2.39 8.17 8.51
N VAL A 95 1.12 7.91 8.87
CA VAL A 95 -0.05 8.54 8.26
C VAL A 95 -0.75 9.43 9.28
N VAL A 96 -0.42 10.73 9.25
CA VAL A 96 -0.96 11.71 10.20
C VAL A 96 -1.66 12.85 9.48
N CYS A 97 -2.86 13.20 9.96
CA CYS A 97 -3.57 14.41 9.58
C CYS A 97 -3.14 15.56 10.50
N VAL A 98 -2.46 16.56 9.93
CA VAL A 98 -1.94 17.74 10.62
C VAL A 98 -2.74 18.98 10.23
N VAL A 99 -2.75 19.99 11.08
CA VAL A 99 -3.35 21.28 10.69
C VAL A 99 -2.55 21.86 9.51
N PRO A 100 -3.20 22.38 8.47
CA PRO A 100 -2.50 23.00 7.36
C PRO A 100 -1.73 24.20 7.91
N VAL A 101 -0.43 24.21 7.66
CA VAL A 101 0.41 25.34 8.01
C VAL A 101 -0.03 26.48 7.09
N LYS A 102 -0.89 27.39 7.60
CA LYS A 102 -1.28 28.59 6.86
C LYS A 102 -0.01 29.33 6.45
N GLY A 103 0.29 29.27 5.15
CA GLY A 103 1.38 29.95 4.45
C GLY A 103 2.47 30.54 5.32
N ARG A 104 3.44 29.73 5.74
CA ARG A 104 4.81 30.21 5.59
C ARG A 104 5.18 29.86 4.17
N ARG A 105 5.41 30.86 3.32
CA ARG A 105 5.94 30.63 1.97
C ARG A 105 7.11 29.64 2.13
N GLN A 106 7.11 28.58 1.34
CA GLN A 106 8.24 27.67 1.16
C GLN A 106 9.39 28.49 0.57
N PHE A 107 10.03 29.33 1.38
CA PHE A 107 11.34 29.85 1.11
C PHE A 107 12.29 28.90 1.83
N GLU A 108 12.87 27.99 1.07
CA GLU A 108 14.24 27.58 1.37
C GLU A 108 15.06 28.85 1.62
N GLY A 109 15.57 29.02 2.84
CA GLY A 109 16.78 29.82 3.05
C GLY A 109 16.67 31.35 3.16
N ILE A 110 15.70 31.94 3.89
CA ILE A 110 15.93 33.29 4.43
C ILE A 110 15.36 33.48 5.84
N SER A 111 16.26 33.44 6.83
CA SER A 111 16.01 33.85 8.22
C SER A 111 15.87 35.37 8.30
N LEU A 112 14.65 35.87 8.25
CA LEU A 112 14.37 37.28 8.55
C LEU A 112 14.35 37.48 10.07
N LYS A 113 15.42 38.06 10.62
CA LYS A 113 15.42 38.62 11.99
C LYS A 113 14.58 39.90 11.98
N CYS A 114 13.57 39.98 12.85
CA CYS A 114 12.89 41.24 13.13
C CYS A 114 13.82 42.10 14.02
N GLY A 115 14.50 43.06 13.41
CA GLY A 115 15.20 44.13 14.13
C GLY A 115 14.19 45.21 14.50
N ARG A 116 14.00 45.39 15.81
CA ARG A 116 13.22 46.48 16.39
C ARG A 116 14.04 47.76 16.25
N GLU A 117 13.52 48.76 15.54
CA GLU A 117 14.07 50.11 15.47
C GLU A 117 13.89 50.79 16.84
N HIS A 118 15.00 51.19 17.47
CA HIS A 118 15.07 52.20 18.53
C HIS A 118 16.41 52.91 18.46
#